data_AF-A0A3P8T8N4-F1
#
_entry.id   AF-A0A3P8T8N4-F1
#
_cell.length_a   1.000
_cell.length_b   1.000
_cell.length_c   1.000
_cell.angle_alpha   90.00
_cell.angle_beta   90.00
_cell.angle_gamma   90.00
#
_symmetry.space_group_name_H-M   'P 1'
#
loop_
_entity.id
_entity.type
_entity.pdbx_description
1 polymer ?
#
loop_
_entity_poly.entity_id
_entity_poly.type
_entity_poly.pdbx_seq_one_letter_code
_entity_poly.pdbx_strand_id
1 'polypeptide(L)'
;MDPTEEKNGKTVDIYRDTWVRFLGYANEVGEAFRALVPVSLVWGSYAVATAYVTADAVDKGKKAAVAHGDNPGRTTRVAVAVVDTFVWQALASVIIPGFTINRVCAASLYLLGRTTKWPLAARKWTTTAIGLSTIPFIITPIDRSVDFLLDSSLRKVYNEGEKHE
;
A
#
# COMPACT_ATOMS: atom_id res chain seq x y z
N MET A 1 15.59 -39.51 12.88
CA MET A 1 16.03 -38.32 12.12
C MET A 1 14.78 -37.51 11.88
N ASP A 2 14.59 -36.47 12.69
CA ASP A 2 13.41 -35.62 12.67
C ASP A 2 13.42 -34.69 11.43
N PRO A 3 12.29 -34.48 10.74
CA PRO A 3 12.23 -33.72 9.50
C PRO A 3 12.07 -32.19 9.70
N THR A 4 12.58 -31.63 10.80
CA THR A 4 12.24 -30.25 11.23
C THR A 4 13.24 -29.16 10.85
N GLU A 5 14.30 -29.44 10.07
CA GLU A 5 15.40 -28.47 9.86
C GLU A 5 15.45 -27.74 8.50
N GLU A 6 14.46 -27.85 7.61
CA GLU A 6 14.51 -27.15 6.30
C GLU A 6 13.66 -25.87 6.18
N LYS A 7 13.50 -25.09 7.27
CA LYS A 7 12.75 -23.81 7.20
C LYS A 7 13.46 -22.65 7.89
N ASN A 8 14.70 -22.32 7.52
CA ASN A 8 15.28 -21.07 8.03
C ASN A 8 16.34 -20.40 7.14
N GLY A 9 16.01 -20.22 5.85
CA GLY A 9 16.88 -19.51 4.89
C GLY A 9 16.26 -18.29 4.20
N LYS A 10 15.06 -17.83 4.59
CA LYS A 10 14.47 -16.61 4.02
C LYS A 10 14.70 -15.46 4.98
N THR A 11 15.51 -14.50 4.57
CA THR A 11 15.73 -13.23 5.29
C THR A 11 14.38 -12.56 5.54
N VAL A 12 14.03 -12.34 6.82
CA VAL A 12 12.79 -11.67 7.22
C VAL A 12 12.80 -10.25 6.66
N ASP A 13 11.86 -9.95 5.76
CA ASP A 13 11.67 -8.59 5.26
C ASP A 13 10.83 -7.84 6.29
N ILE A 14 11.45 -6.91 7.03
CA ILE A 14 10.79 -6.14 8.10
C ILE A 14 9.52 -5.44 7.57
N TYR A 15 9.52 -4.97 6.34
CA TYR A 15 8.39 -4.26 5.74
C TYR A 15 7.30 -5.20 5.20
N ARG A 16 7.60 -6.49 5.02
CA ARG A 16 6.63 -7.44 4.44
C ARG A 16 6.12 -8.46 5.46
N ASP A 17 7.01 -8.93 6.33
CA ASP A 17 6.80 -10.07 7.21
C ASP A 17 6.47 -9.66 8.65
N THR A 18 6.55 -8.37 8.98
CA THR A 18 6.22 -7.88 10.33
C THR A 18 5.00 -6.97 10.36
N TRP A 19 4.57 -6.63 11.58
CA TRP A 19 3.45 -5.74 11.87
C TRP A 19 3.64 -4.32 11.33
N VAL A 20 4.87 -3.94 10.97
CA VAL A 20 5.16 -2.62 10.39
C VAL A 20 4.43 -2.44 9.06
N ARG A 21 4.12 -3.54 8.34
CA ARG A 21 3.25 -3.52 7.15
C ARG A 21 1.90 -2.85 7.38
N PHE A 22 1.35 -2.94 8.59
CA PHE A 22 0.06 -2.31 8.91
C PHE A 22 0.11 -0.77 8.88
N LEU A 23 1.30 -0.17 8.99
CA LEU A 23 1.46 1.28 8.85
C LEU A 23 1.16 1.76 7.43
N GLY A 24 1.39 0.91 6.42
CA GLY A 24 1.01 1.18 5.03
C GLY A 24 -0.50 1.22 4.81
N TYR A 25 -1.30 0.67 5.75
CA TYR A 25 -2.76 0.68 5.73
C TYR A 25 -3.37 1.75 6.66
N ALA A 26 -2.55 2.65 7.20
CA ALA A 26 -3.02 3.65 8.16
C ALA A 26 -3.98 4.67 7.51
N ASN A 27 -3.77 5.01 6.25
CA ASN A 27 -4.62 5.94 5.51
C ASN A 27 -6.06 5.43 5.36
N GLU A 28 -6.26 4.13 5.11
CA GLU A 28 -7.56 3.48 4.97
C GLU A 28 -8.34 3.50 6.28
N VAL A 29 -7.64 3.25 7.39
CA VAL A 29 -8.24 3.41 8.73
C VAL A 29 -8.65 4.87 8.93
N GLY A 30 -7.77 5.83 8.62
CA GLY A 30 -8.11 7.26 8.69
C GLY A 30 -9.35 7.62 7.86
N GLU A 31 -9.44 7.13 6.62
CA GLU A 31 -10.58 7.37 5.73
C GLU A 31 -11.88 6.71 6.25
N ALA A 32 -11.80 5.51 6.82
CA ALA A 32 -12.95 4.86 7.45
C ALA A 32 -13.49 5.67 8.64
N PHE A 33 -12.60 6.31 9.40
CA PHE A 33 -12.96 7.14 10.55
C PHE A 33 -13.26 8.61 10.21
N ARG A 34 -13.13 9.04 8.93
CA ARG A 34 -13.30 10.44 8.50
C ARG A 34 -14.60 11.10 8.96
N ALA A 35 -15.67 10.31 9.13
CA ALA A 35 -16.96 10.79 9.60
C ALA A 35 -16.99 11.14 11.11
N LEU A 36 -16.07 10.56 11.88
CA LEU A 36 -15.97 10.62 13.34
C LEU A 36 -14.79 11.49 13.84
N VAL A 37 -13.69 11.55 13.09
CA VAL A 37 -12.47 12.27 13.49
C VAL A 37 -12.26 13.55 12.67
N PRO A 38 -11.54 14.57 13.19
CA PRO A 38 -11.15 15.72 12.39
C PRO A 38 -10.28 15.32 11.20
N VAL A 39 -10.41 16.06 10.11
CA VAL A 39 -9.68 15.82 8.85
C VAL A 39 -8.16 15.85 9.04
N SER A 40 -7.65 16.60 10.02
CA SER A 40 -6.23 16.62 10.38
C SER A 40 -5.68 15.25 10.78
N LEU A 41 -6.46 14.43 11.50
CA LEU A 41 -6.05 13.07 11.86
C LEU A 41 -6.03 12.14 10.64
N VAL A 42 -6.92 12.35 9.68
CA VAL A 42 -6.89 11.63 8.40
C VAL A 42 -5.63 11.99 7.62
N TRP A 43 -5.26 13.27 7.57
CA TRP A 43 -4.01 13.70 6.94
C TRP A 43 -2.78 13.14 7.67
N GLY A 44 -2.84 13.06 9.00
CA GLY A 44 -1.81 12.41 9.81
C GLY A 44 -1.63 10.94 9.45
N SER A 45 -2.72 10.20 9.18
CA SER A 45 -2.62 8.79 8.80
C SER A 45 -2.03 8.60 7.39
N TYR A 46 -2.32 9.50 6.44
CA TYR A 46 -1.61 9.56 5.16
C TYR A 46 -0.11 9.85 5.33
N ALA A 47 0.26 10.74 6.25
CA ALA A 47 1.67 11.04 6.53
C ALA A 47 2.40 9.81 7.08
N VAL A 48 1.78 9.06 8.00
CA VAL A 48 2.34 7.81 8.54
C VAL A 48 2.52 6.76 7.43
N ALA A 49 1.49 6.53 6.60
CA ALA A 49 1.57 5.57 5.51
C ALA A 49 2.63 5.96 4.46
N THR A 50 2.72 7.25 4.11
CA THR A 50 3.72 7.77 3.17
C THR A 50 5.13 7.64 3.73
N ALA A 51 5.34 7.95 5.01
CA ALA A 51 6.63 7.78 5.66
C ALA A 51 7.07 6.32 5.68
N TYR A 52 6.14 5.41 5.92
CA TYR A 52 6.38 3.96 5.87
C TYR A 52 6.83 3.50 4.48
N VAL A 53 6.06 3.84 3.43
CA VAL A 53 6.39 3.49 2.03
C VAL A 53 7.74 4.06 1.61
N THR A 54 8.02 5.30 2.01
CA THR A 54 9.29 5.95 1.71
C THR A 54 10.45 5.24 2.41
N ALA A 55 10.28 4.81 3.66
CA ALA A 55 11.29 4.08 4.41
C ALA A 55 11.57 2.69 3.78
N ASP A 56 10.54 1.96 3.35
CA ASP A 56 10.68 0.68 2.65
C ASP A 56 11.46 0.83 1.32
N ALA A 57 11.11 1.84 0.53
CA ALA A 57 11.78 2.13 -0.74
C ALA A 57 13.27 2.47 -0.54
N VAL A 58 13.61 3.23 0.50
CA VAL A 58 14.99 3.59 0.84
C VAL A 58 15.78 2.36 1.33
N ASP A 59 15.20 1.51 2.17
CA ASP A 59 15.85 0.30 2.67
C ASP A 59 16.16 -0.67 1.52
N LYS A 60 15.18 -0.91 0.64
CA LYS A 60 15.38 -1.74 -0.57
C LYS A 60 16.39 -1.14 -1.53
N GLY A 61 16.38 0.18 -1.71
CA GLY A 61 17.39 0.89 -2.50
C GLY A 61 18.81 0.72 -1.98
N LYS A 62 19.00 0.80 -0.65
CA LYS A 62 20.30 0.56 -0.02
C LYS A 62 20.75 -0.90 -0.19
N LYS A 63 19.86 -1.87 0.01
CA LYS A 63 20.15 -3.29 -0.19
C LYS A 63 20.50 -3.62 -1.63
N ALA A 64 19.75 -3.09 -2.61
CA ALA A 64 20.04 -3.23 -4.04
C ALA A 64 21.38 -2.57 -4.41
N ALA A 65 21.69 -1.41 -3.84
CA ALA A 65 22.99 -0.77 -4.03
C ALA A 65 24.11 -1.69 -3.54
N VAL A 66 24.04 -2.22 -2.33
CA VAL A 66 25.07 -3.14 -1.78
C VAL A 66 25.21 -4.42 -2.61
N ALA A 67 24.10 -5.01 -3.06
CA ALA A 67 24.11 -6.25 -3.83
C ALA A 67 24.74 -6.11 -5.23
N HIS A 68 24.69 -4.92 -5.85
CA HIS A 68 25.14 -4.72 -7.23
C HIS A 68 26.60 -4.27 -7.41
N GLY A 69 27.41 -4.18 -6.34
CA GLY A 69 28.87 -3.94 -6.45
C GLY A 69 29.24 -2.72 -7.31
N ASP A 70 30.44 -2.67 -7.89
CA ASP A 70 30.88 -1.56 -8.75
C ASP A 70 30.67 -1.84 -10.25
N ASN A 71 29.53 -2.45 -10.58
CA ASN A 71 29.20 -2.79 -11.96
C ASN A 71 28.77 -1.55 -12.76
N PRO A 72 29.20 -1.38 -14.03
CA PRO A 72 28.66 -0.35 -14.91
C PRO A 72 27.13 -0.50 -15.04
N GLY A 73 26.39 0.60 -14.89
CA GLY A 73 24.92 0.61 -14.90
C GLY A 73 24.23 0.37 -13.54
N ARG A 74 24.98 0.19 -12.43
CA ARG A 74 24.44 0.01 -11.07
C ARG A 74 23.45 1.10 -10.66
N THR A 75 23.82 2.37 -10.84
CA THR A 75 23.00 3.52 -10.42
C THR A 75 21.65 3.53 -11.12
N THR A 76 21.62 3.22 -12.42
CA THR A 76 20.38 3.10 -13.20
C THR A 76 19.52 1.95 -12.72
N ARG A 77 20.08 0.74 -12.52
CA ARG A 77 19.30 -0.43 -12.06
C ARG A 77 18.75 -0.24 -10.64
N VAL A 78 19.57 0.31 -9.74
CA VAL A 78 19.13 0.64 -8.38
C VAL A 78 18.05 1.71 -8.39
N ALA A 79 18.20 2.76 -9.20
CA ALA A 79 17.19 3.81 -9.32
C ALA A 79 15.87 3.25 -9.87
N VAL A 80 15.91 2.41 -10.91
CA VAL A 80 14.72 1.76 -11.47
C VAL A 80 14.05 0.86 -10.42
N ALA A 81 14.81 0.06 -9.68
CA ALA A 81 14.25 -0.81 -8.63
C ALA A 81 13.60 -0.02 -7.49
N VAL A 82 14.20 1.11 -7.09
CA VAL A 82 13.63 2.02 -6.08
C VAL A 82 12.34 2.65 -6.58
N VAL A 83 12.33 3.13 -7.82
CA VAL A 83 11.14 3.74 -8.43
C VAL A 83 10.03 2.71 -8.59
N ASP A 84 10.31 1.50 -9.10
CA ASP A 84 9.32 0.42 -9.22
C ASP A 84 8.73 0.08 -7.86
N THR A 85 9.57 -0.10 -6.85
CA THR A 85 9.14 -0.41 -5.47
C THR A 85 8.29 0.72 -4.89
N PHE A 86 8.71 1.97 -5.05
CA PHE A 86 8.00 3.13 -4.52
C PHE A 86 6.64 3.29 -5.18
N VAL A 87 6.58 3.20 -6.52
CA VAL A 87 5.32 3.29 -7.27
C VAL A 87 4.39 2.14 -6.91
N TRP A 88 4.93 0.92 -6.79
CA TRP A 88 4.15 -0.25 -6.38
C TRP A 88 3.56 -0.07 -4.99
N GLN A 89 4.38 0.25 -3.99
CA GLN A 89 3.93 0.47 -2.62
C GLN A 89 2.94 1.65 -2.51
N ALA A 90 3.21 2.76 -3.20
CA ALA A 90 2.32 3.92 -3.18
C ALA A 90 0.94 3.58 -3.77
N LEU A 91 0.89 2.83 -4.87
CA LEU A 91 -0.37 2.44 -5.51
C LEU A 91 -1.09 1.35 -4.71
N ALA A 92 -0.38 0.28 -4.32
CA ALA A 92 -0.95 -0.88 -3.66
C ALA A 92 -1.41 -0.59 -2.23
N SER A 93 -0.71 0.28 -1.50
CA SER A 93 -1.00 0.52 -0.08
C SER A 93 -1.67 1.88 0.17
N VAL A 94 -1.32 2.95 -0.55
CA VAL A 94 -1.77 4.30 -0.15
C VAL A 94 -2.89 4.82 -1.05
N ILE A 95 -2.67 4.84 -2.36
CA ILE A 95 -3.50 5.59 -3.30
C ILE A 95 -4.80 4.84 -3.60
N ILE A 96 -4.71 3.60 -4.08
CA ILE A 96 -5.89 2.87 -4.58
C ILE A 96 -6.80 2.42 -3.41
N PRO A 97 -6.28 1.82 -2.33
CA PRO A 97 -7.11 1.47 -1.19
C PRO A 97 -7.70 2.69 -0.49
N GLY A 98 -6.89 3.73 -0.24
CA GLY A 98 -7.33 4.96 0.41
C GLY A 98 -8.47 5.64 -0.34
N PHE A 99 -8.34 5.78 -1.66
CA PHE A 99 -9.40 6.33 -2.51
C PHE A 99 -10.67 5.47 -2.47
N THR A 100 -10.52 4.15 -2.57
CA THR A 100 -11.65 3.20 -2.57
C THR A 100 -12.44 3.29 -1.27
N ILE A 101 -11.77 3.24 -0.12
CA ILE A 101 -12.42 3.35 1.20
C ILE A 101 -13.11 4.69 1.36
N ASN A 102 -12.48 5.80 0.97
CA ASN A 102 -13.10 7.12 1.02
C ASN A 102 -14.40 7.17 0.18
N ARG A 103 -14.39 6.58 -1.03
CA ARG A 103 -15.58 6.51 -1.90
C ARG A 103 -16.67 5.63 -1.31
N VAL A 104 -16.32 4.48 -0.74
CA VAL A 104 -17.27 3.60 -0.04
C VAL A 104 -17.89 4.33 1.14
N CYS A 105 -17.10 4.94 2.01
CA CYS A 105 -17.61 5.66 3.16
C CYS A 105 -18.50 6.86 2.76
N ALA A 106 -18.09 7.64 1.75
CA ALA A 106 -18.89 8.73 1.22
C ALA A 106 -20.22 8.24 0.63
N ALA A 107 -20.20 7.16 -0.15
CA ALA A 107 -21.40 6.56 -0.73
C ALA A 107 -22.33 6.00 0.34
N SER A 108 -21.80 5.28 1.34
CA SER A 108 -22.57 4.75 2.47
C SER A 108 -23.23 5.86 3.26
N LEU A 109 -22.50 6.92 3.60
CA LEU A 109 -23.05 8.06 4.35
C LEU A 109 -24.13 8.80 3.55
N TYR A 110 -23.90 9.01 2.25
CA TYR A 110 -24.87 9.63 1.35
C TYR A 110 -26.15 8.78 1.23
N LEU A 111 -26.00 7.47 1.03
CA LEU A 111 -27.12 6.54 0.91
C LEU A 111 -27.92 6.47 2.22
N LEU A 112 -27.26 6.27 3.36
CA LEU A 112 -27.89 6.33 4.70
C LEU A 112 -28.57 7.68 4.95
N GLY A 113 -27.99 8.76 4.42
CA GLY A 113 -28.58 10.09 4.48
C GLY A 113 -29.92 10.20 3.77
N ARG A 114 -30.07 9.48 2.65
CA ARG A 114 -31.23 9.55 1.76
C ARG A 114 -32.29 8.48 2.03
N THR A 115 -31.88 7.29 2.48
CA THR A 115 -32.78 6.14 2.65
C THR A 115 -33.29 5.97 4.08
N THR A 116 -32.58 6.51 5.08
CA THR A 116 -32.92 6.31 6.50
C THR A 116 -33.13 7.63 7.24
N LYS A 117 -34.01 7.62 8.24
CA LYS A 117 -34.24 8.75 9.16
C LYS A 117 -33.37 8.68 10.42
N TRP A 118 -32.31 7.87 10.42
CA TRP A 118 -31.45 7.67 11.58
C TRP A 118 -30.74 8.96 12.01
N PRO A 119 -30.42 9.11 13.31
CA PRO A 119 -29.62 10.24 13.79
C PRO A 119 -28.22 10.23 13.17
N LEU A 120 -27.61 11.41 13.04
CA LEU A 120 -26.32 11.58 12.36
C LEU A 120 -25.21 10.71 12.98
N ALA A 121 -25.20 10.55 14.30
CA ALA A 121 -24.24 9.70 15.00
C ALA A 121 -24.31 8.24 14.53
N ALA A 122 -25.51 7.65 14.46
CA ALA A 122 -25.70 6.28 13.99
C ALA A 122 -25.21 6.10 12.54
N ARG A 123 -25.53 7.05 11.65
CA ARG A 123 -25.06 7.01 10.26
C ARG A 123 -23.53 7.03 10.17
N LYS A 124 -22.87 7.89 10.95
CA LYS A 124 -21.40 8.00 10.97
C LYS A 124 -20.74 6.71 11.46
N TRP A 125 -21.24 6.12 12.55
CA TRP A 125 -20.74 4.85 13.08
C TRP A 125 -20.97 3.68 12.10
N THR A 126 -22.16 3.61 11.47
CA THR A 126 -22.43 2.61 10.44
C THR A 126 -21.50 2.76 9.23
N THR A 127 -21.29 3.99 8.75
CA THR A 127 -20.36 4.27 7.65
C THR A 127 -18.93 3.83 7.99
N THR A 128 -18.46 4.11 9.20
CA THR A 128 -17.12 3.66 9.65
C THR A 128 -17.03 2.14 9.74
N ALA A 129 -18.06 1.48 10.26
CA ALA A 129 -18.11 0.01 10.31
C ALA A 129 -18.06 -0.62 8.91
N ILE A 130 -18.77 -0.03 7.92
CA ILE A 130 -18.73 -0.46 6.52
C ILE A 130 -17.34 -0.22 5.91
N GLY A 131 -16.72 0.93 6.18
CA GLY A 131 -15.36 1.22 5.72
C GLY A 131 -14.35 0.19 6.22
N LEU A 132 -14.35 -0.08 7.53
CA LEU A 132 -13.44 -1.05 8.14
C LEU A 132 -13.68 -2.48 7.66
N SER A 133 -14.95 -2.89 7.47
CA SER A 133 -15.25 -4.23 6.97
C SER A 133 -14.87 -4.42 5.51
N THR A 134 -14.75 -3.33 4.73
CA THR A 134 -14.35 -3.36 3.32
C THR A 134 -12.85 -3.63 3.15
N ILE A 135 -12.01 -3.18 4.08
CA ILE A 135 -10.54 -3.31 4.05
C ILE A 135 -10.06 -4.73 3.68
N PRO A 136 -10.45 -5.82 4.37
CA PRO A 136 -9.96 -7.16 4.04
C PRO A 136 -10.35 -7.67 2.65
N PHE A 137 -11.40 -7.11 2.04
CA PHE A 137 -11.88 -7.56 0.71
C PHE A 137 -11.20 -6.82 -0.44
N ILE A 138 -10.65 -5.63 -0.20
CA ILE A 138 -10.06 -4.80 -1.27
C ILE A 138 -8.56 -5.05 -1.46
N ILE A 139 -7.84 -5.47 -0.42
CA ILE A 139 -6.36 -5.54 -0.45
C ILE A 139 -5.87 -6.53 -1.51
N THR A 140 -6.29 -7.78 -1.45
CA THR A 140 -5.83 -8.84 -2.37
C THR A 140 -6.08 -8.57 -3.85
N PRO A 141 -7.27 -8.08 -4.27
CA PRO A 141 -7.49 -7.74 -5.68
C PRO A 141 -6.75 -6.47 -6.12
N ILE A 142 -6.55 -5.49 -5.23
CA ILE A 142 -5.75 -4.30 -5.54
C ILE A 142 -4.30 -4.69 -5.78
N ASP A 143 -3.70 -5.49 -4.89
CA ASP A 143 -2.30 -5.93 -5.03
C ASP A 143 -2.06 -6.58 -6.40
N ARG A 144 -2.95 -7.51 -6.81
CA ARG A 144 -2.87 -8.16 -8.13
C ARG A 144 -3.04 -7.20 -9.30
N SER A 145 -3.91 -6.20 -9.13
CA SER A 145 -4.16 -5.20 -10.17
C SER A 145 -2.95 -4.29 -10.36
N VAL A 146 -2.31 -3.89 -9.25
CA VAL A 146 -1.08 -3.07 -9.29
C VAL A 146 0.08 -3.86 -9.87
N ASP A 147 0.24 -5.14 -9.48
CA ASP A 147 1.22 -6.05 -10.11
C ASP A 147 1.04 -6.07 -11.63
N PHE A 148 -0.18 -6.33 -12.10
CA PHE A 148 -0.49 -6.37 -13.53
C PHE A 148 -0.21 -5.03 -14.23
N LEU A 149 -0.52 -3.91 -13.57
CA LEU A 149 -0.32 -2.56 -14.10
C LEU A 149 1.17 -2.26 -14.29
N LEU A 150 2.01 -2.57 -13.30
CA LEU A 150 3.45 -2.32 -13.36
C LEU A 150 4.17 -3.31 -14.29
N ASP A 151 3.73 -4.58 -14.32
CA ASP A 151 4.20 -5.56 -15.29
C ASP A 151 3.94 -5.10 -16.73
N SER A 152 2.77 -4.49 -16.97
CA SER A 152 2.38 -4.01 -18.30
C SER A 152 3.00 -2.66 -18.69
N SER A 153 3.47 -1.87 -17.72
CA SER A 153 3.98 -0.51 -17.94
C SER A 153 5.47 -0.40 -17.62
N LEU A 154 5.85 -0.16 -16.37
CA LEU A 154 7.24 0.10 -15.95
C LEU A 154 8.19 -1.04 -16.36
N ARG A 155 7.79 -2.28 -16.11
CA ARG A 155 8.65 -3.45 -16.37
C ARG A 155 8.75 -3.77 -17.86
N LYS A 156 7.72 -3.46 -18.65
CA LYS A 156 7.77 -3.59 -20.10
C LYS A 156 8.71 -2.55 -20.73
N VAL A 157 8.66 -1.31 -20.26
CA VAL A 157 9.54 -0.22 -20.75
C VAL A 157 11.01 -0.47 -20.40
N TYR A 158 11.31 -1.01 -19.22
CA TYR A 158 12.69 -1.38 -18.86
C TYR A 158 13.23 -2.55 -19.70
N ASN A 159 12.44 -3.61 -19.88
CA ASN A 159 12.85 -4.79 -20.65
C ASN A 159 13.01 -4.52 -22.16
N GLU A 160 12.32 -3.51 -22.70
CA GLU A 160 12.55 -3.03 -24.08
C GLU A 160 13.82 -2.18 -24.19
N GLY A 161 14.20 -1.46 -23.12
CA GLY A 161 15.45 -0.68 -23.06
C GLY A 161 16.72 -1.53 -23.08
N GLU A 162 16.76 -2.66 -22.36
CA GLU A 162 17.91 -3.58 -22.37
C GLU A 162 18.07 -4.37 -23.68
N LYS A 163 17.04 -4.46 -24.53
CA LYS A 163 17.13 -5.13 -25.85
C LYS A 163 17.72 -4.25 -26.96
N HIS A 164 17.88 -2.96 -26.70
CA HIS A 164 18.35 -1.98 -27.67
C HIS A 164 19.75 -1.42 -27.36
N GLU A 165 20.43 -1.98 -26.35
CA GLU A 165 21.86 -1.81 -26.08
C GLU A 165 22.63 -3.08 -26.46
#